data_AF-A0A2E1W8P2-F1
#
_entry.id   AF-A0A2E1W8P2-F1
#
_cell.length_a   1.000
_cell.length_b   1.000
_cell.length_c   1.000
_cell.angle_alpha   90.00
_cell.angle_beta   90.00
_cell.angle_gamma   90.00
#
_symmetry.space_group_name_H-M   'P 1'
#
loop_
_entity.id
_entity.type
_entity.pdbx_description
1 polymer ?
#
loop_
_entity_poly.entity_id
_entity_poly.type
_entity_poly.pdbx_seq_one_letter_code
_entity_poly.pdbx_strand_id
1 'polypeptide(L)'
;MKKSIQIIATVLVMLLGNLGFSQNDTMYVMKNGLIVGQFDVNTGVDSVIFYKPILTTIDLEIGDSAFGGIVAYILQSGDIGYDANVQHGLIAAPTDQGYAQWGCYGTLISGADGTAIGTGKQNTADILAGCSETNIAAYLCDTLTLGGY
;
A
#
# COMPACT_ATOMS: atom_id res chain seq x y z
N MET A 1 95.40 15.51 16.45
CA MET A 1 94.35 15.49 17.49
C MET A 1 93.12 16.23 16.95
N LYS A 2 91.93 15.57 16.97
CA LYS A 2 90.55 16.05 16.66
C LYS A 2 90.33 16.61 15.24
N LYS A 3 89.91 15.86 14.20
CA LYS A 3 88.62 15.16 13.90
C LYS A 3 87.36 16.01 14.14
N SER A 4 86.75 16.50 13.06
CA SER A 4 85.30 16.45 12.79
C SER A 4 85.06 16.59 11.27
N ILE A 5 84.85 15.43 10.64
CA ILE A 5 84.52 15.21 9.23
C ILE A 5 83.00 15.33 9.06
N GLN A 6 82.58 15.90 7.93
CA GLN A 6 81.20 16.05 7.48
C GLN A 6 80.39 14.74 7.56
N ILE A 7 79.15 14.81 8.08
CA ILE A 7 78.15 13.75 7.95
C ILE A 7 76.85 14.36 7.41
N ILE A 8 76.69 14.23 6.09
CA ILE A 8 75.52 13.71 5.39
C ILE A 8 74.20 14.49 5.56
N ALA A 9 73.92 15.33 4.57
CA ALA A 9 72.57 15.47 4.04
C ALA A 9 72.10 14.10 3.51
N THR A 10 71.06 13.50 4.10
CA THR A 10 70.05 12.60 3.49
C THR A 10 69.19 12.00 4.62
N VAL A 11 68.12 12.69 5.02
CA VAL A 11 66.85 12.01 5.39
C VAL A 11 65.74 12.82 4.74
N LEU A 12 65.66 12.58 3.44
CA LEU A 12 64.52 12.82 2.61
C LEU A 12 63.42 11.83 3.05
N VAL A 13 62.20 12.36 3.16
CA VAL A 13 60.90 11.68 3.02
C VAL A 13 60.19 11.13 4.27
N MET A 14 58.93 11.56 4.33
CA MET A 14 57.77 11.00 5.02
C MET A 14 57.65 11.23 6.53
N LEU A 15 57.14 12.41 6.89
CA LEU A 15 56.02 12.46 7.84
C LEU A 15 54.98 13.51 7.42
N LEU A 16 54.56 13.46 6.14
CA LEU A 16 53.14 13.64 5.82
C LEU A 16 52.47 12.31 6.14
N GLY A 17 52.44 11.95 7.42
CA GLY A 17 51.57 10.88 7.89
C GLY A 17 50.16 11.42 7.77
N ASN A 18 49.47 11.00 6.70
CA ASN A 18 48.04 11.18 6.45
C ASN A 18 47.27 11.69 7.67
N LEU A 19 46.90 12.98 7.68
CA LEU A 19 45.59 13.35 8.25
C LEU A 19 44.52 12.87 7.27
N GLY A 20 44.53 11.55 7.00
CA GLY A 20 43.32 10.88 6.60
C GLY A 20 42.46 10.92 7.84
N PHE A 21 41.62 11.94 7.95
CA PHE A 21 40.41 11.81 8.75
C PHE A 21 39.84 10.45 8.43
N SER A 22 39.55 9.65 9.48
CA SER A 22 38.92 8.35 9.35
C SER A 22 37.89 8.45 8.24
N GLN A 23 38.04 7.59 7.23
CA GLN A 23 37.08 7.46 6.15
C GLN A 23 35.70 7.43 6.82
N ASN A 24 34.79 8.33 6.42
CA ASN A 24 33.47 8.34 7.01
C ASN A 24 32.90 6.93 6.79
N ASP A 25 32.80 6.13 7.84
CA ASP A 25 32.12 4.86 7.81
C ASP A 25 30.66 5.25 7.55
N THR A 26 30.21 4.97 6.33
CA THR A 26 28.90 5.39 5.83
C THR A 26 28.17 4.15 5.34
N MET A 27 26.97 3.94 5.85
CA MET A 27 26.06 2.91 5.36
C MET A 27 25.23 3.46 4.20
N TYR A 28 25.32 2.82 3.03
CA TYR A 28 24.47 3.12 1.87
C TYR A 28 23.35 2.09 1.75
N VAL A 29 22.11 2.54 1.55
CA VAL A 29 20.97 1.71 1.17
C VAL A 29 20.76 1.87 -0.33
N MET A 30 20.78 0.76 -1.06
CA MET A 30 20.69 0.74 -2.53
C MET A 30 19.36 0.13 -2.99
N LYS A 31 18.75 0.70 -4.03
CA LYS A 31 17.59 0.12 -4.75
C LYS A 31 17.82 0.28 -6.25
N ASN A 32 17.78 -0.82 -7.00
CA ASN A 32 17.97 -0.84 -8.45
C ASN A 32 19.25 -0.10 -8.91
N GLY A 33 20.36 -0.26 -8.19
CA GLY A 33 21.64 0.38 -8.50
C GLY A 33 21.75 1.86 -8.10
N LEU A 34 20.69 2.46 -7.53
CA LEU A 34 20.70 3.83 -7.03
C LEU A 34 20.83 3.84 -5.50
N ILE A 35 21.56 4.82 -4.96
CA ILE A 35 21.57 5.11 -3.53
C ILE A 35 20.23 5.73 -3.16
N VAL A 36 19.51 5.09 -2.24
CA VAL A 36 18.23 5.57 -1.69
C VAL A 36 18.32 5.97 -0.21
N GLY A 37 19.46 5.71 0.43
CA GLY A 37 19.73 6.17 1.80
C GLY A 37 21.23 6.17 2.08
N GLN A 38 21.67 7.13 2.88
CA GLN A 38 23.05 7.28 3.30
C GLN A 38 23.06 7.65 4.79
N PHE A 39 23.82 6.94 5.60
CA PHE A 39 23.88 7.12 7.05
C PHE A 39 25.32 7.15 7.53
N ASP A 40 25.71 8.20 8.24
CA ASP A 40 27.03 8.30 8.87
C ASP A 40 27.06 7.44 10.14
N VAL A 41 28.01 6.51 10.24
CA VAL A 41 28.16 5.60 11.39
C VAL A 41 29.44 5.90 12.20
N ASN A 42 29.96 7.12 12.07
CA ASN A 42 31.24 7.56 12.64
C ASN A 42 31.19 7.80 14.15
N THR A 43 31.23 6.73 14.95
CA THR A 43 31.57 6.71 16.40
C THR A 43 30.46 6.90 17.43
N GLY A 44 29.25 6.38 17.17
CA GLY A 44 28.20 6.34 18.21
C GLY A 44 27.06 5.36 17.98
N VAL A 45 27.21 4.43 17.03
CA VAL A 45 26.15 3.48 16.70
C VAL A 45 26.38 2.18 17.47
N ASP A 46 25.52 1.91 18.44
CA ASP A 46 25.52 0.66 19.21
C ASP A 46 24.93 -0.50 18.38
N SER A 47 23.87 -0.24 17.61
CA SER A 47 23.31 -1.22 16.67
C SER A 47 22.63 -0.59 15.47
N VAL A 48 22.67 -1.30 14.34
CA VAL A 48 21.86 -1.05 13.15
C VAL A 48 20.85 -2.18 13.06
N ILE A 49 19.57 -1.86 13.13
CA ILE A 49 18.49 -2.86 13.09
C ILE A 49 17.70 -2.69 11.79
N PHE A 50 17.72 -3.71 10.94
CA PHE A 50 16.82 -3.82 9.81
C PHE A 50 15.55 -4.52 10.25
N TYR A 51 14.49 -3.75 10.43
CA TYR A 51 13.17 -4.30 10.70
C TYR A 51 12.34 -4.25 9.41
N LYS A 52 11.91 -5.43 8.97
CA LYS A 52 10.78 -5.53 8.03
C LYS A 52 9.52 -5.67 8.90
N PRO A 53 8.64 -4.67 8.96
CA PRO A 53 7.33 -4.90 9.55
C PRO A 53 6.66 -6.05 8.82
N ILE A 54 6.25 -7.05 9.60
CA ILE A 54 5.20 -7.94 9.17
C ILE A 54 3.97 -7.03 9.13
N LEU A 55 3.59 -6.63 7.93
CA LEU A 55 2.22 -6.21 7.70
C LEU A 55 1.42 -7.50 7.88
N THR A 56 0.87 -7.70 9.07
CA THR A 56 -0.23 -8.65 9.24
C THR A 56 -1.37 -8.08 8.41
N THR A 57 -1.43 -8.49 7.15
CA THR A 57 -2.67 -8.43 6.39
C THR A 57 -3.64 -9.28 7.17
N ILE A 58 -4.60 -8.63 7.84
CA ILE A 58 -5.71 -9.35 8.42
C ILE A 58 -6.52 -9.81 7.23
N ASP A 59 -6.34 -11.08 6.87
CA ASP A 59 -7.20 -11.73 5.92
C ASP A 59 -8.57 -11.81 6.59
N LEU A 60 -9.56 -11.16 5.97
CA LEU A 60 -10.92 -11.18 6.44
C LEU A 60 -11.57 -12.51 6.08
N GLU A 61 -12.38 -13.04 6.98
CA GLU A 61 -13.17 -14.24 6.77
C GLU A 61 -14.63 -13.88 6.47
N ILE A 62 -15.34 -14.78 5.79
CA ILE A 62 -16.78 -14.62 5.55
C ILE A 62 -17.50 -14.55 6.91
N GLY A 63 -18.30 -13.50 7.11
CA GLY A 63 -18.99 -13.21 8.36
C GLY A 63 -18.31 -12.15 9.24
N ASP A 64 -17.07 -11.74 8.92
CA ASP A 64 -16.40 -10.67 9.65
C ASP A 64 -17.09 -9.32 9.45
N SER A 65 -17.14 -8.52 10.51
CA SER A 65 -17.53 -7.11 10.44
C SER A 65 -16.37 -6.27 9.92
N ALA A 66 -16.50 -5.72 8.71
CA ALA A 66 -15.47 -4.91 8.07
C ALA A 66 -16.08 -3.82 7.18
N PHE A 67 -15.41 -2.67 7.11
CA PHE A 67 -15.76 -1.55 6.22
C PHE A 67 -17.26 -1.14 6.27
N GLY A 68 -17.84 -1.10 7.46
CA GLY A 68 -19.24 -0.70 7.67
C GLY A 68 -20.29 -1.81 7.42
N GLY A 69 -19.87 -3.00 7.01
CA GLY A 69 -20.77 -4.13 6.75
C GLY A 69 -20.20 -5.48 7.19
N ILE A 70 -20.71 -6.55 6.58
CA ILE A 70 -20.31 -7.93 6.83
C ILE A 70 -19.70 -8.51 5.55
N VAL A 71 -18.57 -9.20 5.67
CA VAL A 71 -17.94 -9.90 4.54
C VAL A 71 -18.85 -11.03 4.08
N ALA A 72 -19.46 -10.85 2.92
CA ALA A 72 -20.42 -11.80 2.34
C ALA A 72 -19.74 -12.81 1.41
N TYR A 73 -18.62 -12.41 0.79
CA TYR A 73 -17.91 -13.23 -0.17
C TYR A 73 -16.45 -12.82 -0.29
N ILE A 74 -15.56 -13.79 -0.46
CA ILE A 74 -14.14 -13.59 -0.81
C ILE A 74 -13.94 -14.10 -2.23
N LEU A 75 -13.36 -13.27 -3.09
CA LEU A 75 -13.12 -13.62 -4.50
C LEU A 75 -12.18 -14.81 -4.62
N GLN A 76 -12.47 -15.69 -5.57
CA GLN A 76 -11.71 -16.88 -5.89
C GLN A 76 -11.08 -16.77 -7.28
N SER A 77 -10.11 -17.65 -7.56
CA SER A 77 -9.51 -17.74 -8.89
C SER A 77 -10.59 -17.99 -9.94
N GLY A 78 -10.68 -17.08 -10.91
CA GLY A 78 -11.72 -17.07 -11.94
C GLY A 78 -12.73 -15.93 -11.79
N ASP A 79 -12.82 -15.31 -10.62
CA ASP A 79 -13.66 -14.12 -10.43
C ASP A 79 -13.03 -12.88 -11.07
N ILE A 80 -13.89 -11.99 -11.56
CA ILE A 80 -13.47 -10.68 -12.06
C ILE A 80 -12.90 -9.88 -10.90
N GLY A 81 -11.65 -9.44 -11.05
CA GLY A 81 -10.93 -8.67 -10.03
C GLY A 81 -10.17 -9.52 -9.01
N TYR A 82 -10.14 -10.85 -9.15
CA TYR A 82 -9.28 -11.69 -8.32
C TYR A 82 -7.78 -11.40 -8.55
N ASP A 83 -7.04 -11.31 -7.45
CA ASP A 83 -5.57 -11.23 -7.41
C ASP A 83 -5.07 -12.24 -6.37
N ALA A 84 -4.09 -13.07 -6.73
CA ALA A 84 -3.54 -14.08 -5.84
C ALA A 84 -2.75 -13.49 -4.65
N ASN A 85 -2.36 -12.21 -4.70
CA ASN A 85 -1.56 -11.53 -3.69
C ASN A 85 -2.36 -10.51 -2.88
N VAL A 86 -3.63 -10.26 -3.24
CA VAL A 86 -4.48 -9.26 -2.57
C VAL A 86 -5.88 -9.83 -2.41
N GLN A 87 -6.35 -9.88 -1.17
CA GLN A 87 -7.71 -10.30 -0.88
C GLN A 87 -8.72 -9.26 -1.41
N HIS A 88 -9.66 -9.72 -2.20
CA HIS A 88 -10.82 -8.95 -2.67
C HIS A 88 -12.10 -9.69 -2.28
N GLY A 89 -13.22 -8.97 -2.19
CA GLY A 89 -14.48 -9.56 -1.78
C GLY A 89 -15.67 -8.63 -1.94
N LEU A 90 -16.82 -9.12 -1.49
CA LEU A 90 -18.07 -8.36 -1.42
C LEU A 90 -18.48 -8.21 0.04
N ILE A 91 -18.93 -7.00 0.39
CA ILE A 91 -19.39 -6.64 1.72
C ILE A 91 -20.87 -6.31 1.60
N ALA A 92 -21.69 -6.96 2.42
CA ALA A 92 -23.11 -6.71 2.51
C ALA A 92 -23.40 -5.75 3.68
N ALA A 93 -24.46 -4.94 3.54
CA ALA A 93 -24.98 -4.20 4.68
C ALA A 93 -25.40 -5.17 5.80
N PRO A 94 -25.21 -4.81 7.08
CA PRO A 94 -25.50 -5.69 8.21
C PRO A 94 -27.00 -5.86 8.47
N THR A 95 -27.84 -5.03 7.85
CA THR A 95 -29.31 -5.07 7.94
C THR A 95 -29.94 -4.70 6.60
N ASP A 96 -31.19 -5.09 6.41
CA ASP A 96 -31.98 -4.70 5.24
C ASP A 96 -32.17 -3.17 5.17
N GLN A 97 -32.15 -2.62 3.96
CA GLN A 97 -32.33 -1.18 3.71
C GLN A 97 -33.80 -0.78 3.54
N GLY A 98 -34.72 -1.69 3.88
CA GLY A 98 -36.17 -1.52 3.77
C GLY A 98 -36.78 -2.21 2.55
N TYR A 99 -38.05 -1.91 2.30
CA TYR A 99 -38.82 -2.44 1.17
C TYR A 99 -38.91 -1.39 0.06
N ALA A 100 -38.32 -1.69 -1.09
CA ALA A 100 -38.31 -0.79 -2.24
C ALA A 100 -38.44 -1.58 -3.54
N GLN A 101 -38.97 -0.93 -4.58
CA GLN A 101 -38.87 -1.46 -5.93
C GLN A 101 -37.42 -1.36 -6.39
N TRP A 102 -36.95 -2.35 -7.17
CA TRP A 102 -35.55 -2.37 -7.64
C TRP A 102 -35.17 -1.09 -8.40
N GLY A 103 -36.07 -0.66 -9.29
CA GLY A 103 -36.04 0.58 -10.05
C GLY A 103 -37.46 0.99 -10.45
N CYS A 104 -37.60 1.70 -11.56
CA CYS A 104 -38.88 2.13 -12.11
C CYS A 104 -39.60 0.98 -12.83
N TYR A 105 -40.56 0.36 -12.14
CA TYR A 105 -41.26 -0.85 -12.59
C TYR A 105 -41.91 -0.69 -13.97
N GLY A 106 -41.74 -1.70 -14.83
CA GLY A 106 -42.27 -1.71 -16.21
C GLY A 106 -41.42 -0.96 -17.22
N THR A 107 -40.34 -0.31 -16.80
CA THR A 107 -39.40 0.40 -17.69
C THR A 107 -38.20 -0.49 -18.02
N LEU A 108 -37.88 -0.61 -19.31
CA LEU A 108 -36.63 -1.24 -19.73
C LEU A 108 -35.48 -0.24 -19.60
N ILE A 109 -34.49 -0.57 -18.77
CA ILE A 109 -33.28 0.24 -18.58
C ILE A 109 -32.12 -0.45 -19.31
N SER A 110 -31.63 0.17 -20.38
CA SER A 110 -30.48 -0.35 -21.13
C SER A 110 -29.20 -0.23 -20.30
N GLY A 111 -28.38 -1.28 -20.26
CA GLY A 111 -27.11 -1.33 -19.52
C GLY A 111 -27.23 -1.92 -18.10
N ALA A 112 -28.42 -1.89 -17.50
CA ALA A 112 -28.67 -2.39 -16.15
C ALA A 112 -28.94 -3.92 -16.08
N ASP A 113 -28.33 -4.71 -16.97
CA ASP A 113 -28.54 -6.16 -17.13
C ASP A 113 -27.28 -7.00 -16.87
N GLY A 114 -26.19 -6.39 -16.39
CA GLY A 114 -24.96 -7.11 -16.06
C GLY A 114 -25.16 -8.08 -14.88
N THR A 115 -24.80 -9.35 -15.06
CA THR A 115 -24.96 -10.40 -14.03
C THR A 115 -23.67 -10.89 -13.39
N ALA A 116 -22.51 -10.46 -13.91
CA ALA A 116 -21.21 -10.87 -13.40
C ALA A 116 -20.84 -10.13 -12.10
N ILE A 117 -19.93 -10.69 -11.30
CA ILE A 117 -19.38 -10.00 -10.13
C ILE A 117 -18.73 -8.68 -10.58
N GLY A 118 -19.01 -7.60 -9.85
CA GLY A 118 -18.50 -6.26 -10.13
C GLY A 118 -19.39 -5.40 -11.04
N THR A 119 -20.44 -5.94 -11.69
CA THR A 119 -21.33 -5.13 -12.54
C THR A 119 -22.35 -4.32 -11.74
N GLY A 120 -22.60 -4.67 -10.48
CA GLY A 120 -23.65 -4.05 -9.66
C GLY A 120 -23.58 -2.52 -9.58
N LYS A 121 -22.37 -1.95 -9.47
CA LYS A 121 -22.19 -0.49 -9.44
C LYS A 121 -22.67 0.19 -10.72
N GLN A 122 -22.33 -0.37 -11.88
CA GLN A 122 -22.75 0.18 -13.17
C GLN A 122 -24.26 0.00 -13.36
N ASN A 123 -24.80 -1.17 -13.00
CA ASN A 123 -26.24 -1.39 -13.04
C ASN A 123 -27.01 -0.37 -12.18
N THR A 124 -26.54 -0.08 -10.96
CA THR A 124 -27.13 0.94 -10.09
C THR A 124 -27.06 2.32 -10.74
N ALA A 125 -25.92 2.71 -11.31
CA ALA A 125 -25.76 3.98 -12.00
C ALA A 125 -26.71 4.12 -13.21
N ASP A 126 -26.86 3.06 -14.01
CA ASP A 126 -27.75 3.05 -15.17
C ASP A 126 -29.23 3.16 -14.76
N ILE A 127 -29.63 2.49 -13.67
CA ILE A 127 -30.98 2.63 -13.09
C ILE A 127 -31.22 4.06 -12.63
N LEU A 128 -30.26 4.68 -11.92
CA LEU A 128 -30.39 6.05 -11.42
C LEU A 128 -30.40 7.10 -12.53
N ALA A 129 -29.77 6.82 -13.67
CA ALA A 129 -29.85 7.65 -14.85
C ALA A 129 -31.19 7.51 -15.59
N GLY A 130 -31.81 6.33 -15.53
CA GLY A 130 -33.05 6.00 -16.25
C GLY A 130 -34.35 6.14 -15.45
N CYS A 131 -34.28 6.22 -14.13
CA CYS A 131 -35.42 6.38 -13.22
C CYS A 131 -35.34 7.72 -12.47
N SER A 132 -36.48 8.28 -12.08
CA SER A 132 -36.56 9.58 -11.37
C SER A 132 -36.98 9.45 -9.90
N GLU A 133 -37.36 8.24 -9.50
CA GLU A 133 -37.85 7.88 -8.19
C GLU A 133 -36.70 7.79 -7.18
N THR A 134 -36.87 8.42 -6.02
CA THR A 134 -35.88 8.39 -4.93
C THR A 134 -36.16 7.32 -3.87
N ASN A 135 -37.26 6.57 -4.00
CA ASN A 135 -37.66 5.49 -3.10
C ASN A 135 -37.45 4.09 -3.70
N ILE A 136 -36.46 3.94 -4.59
CA ILE A 136 -36.07 2.68 -5.23
C ILE A 136 -34.80 2.10 -4.59
N ALA A 137 -34.62 0.79 -4.69
CA ALA A 137 -33.48 0.08 -4.11
C ALA A 137 -32.14 0.63 -4.63
N ALA A 138 -32.04 0.94 -5.92
CA ALA A 138 -30.84 1.54 -6.51
C ALA A 138 -30.45 2.86 -5.79
N TYR A 139 -31.41 3.74 -5.51
CA TYR A 139 -31.18 5.01 -4.82
C TYR A 139 -30.79 4.79 -3.35
N LEU A 140 -31.48 3.88 -2.67
CA LEU A 140 -31.17 3.53 -1.29
C LEU A 140 -29.75 2.96 -1.16
N CYS A 141 -29.33 2.08 -2.08
CA CYS A 141 -27.99 1.52 -2.07
C CYS A 141 -26.90 2.53 -2.43
N ASP A 142 -27.15 3.45 -3.37
CA ASP A 142 -26.17 4.47 -3.81
C ASP A 142 -25.91 5.55 -2.76
N THR A 143 -26.95 5.89 -1.98
CA THR A 143 -26.87 6.93 -0.93
C THR A 143 -26.64 6.38 0.47
N LEU A 144 -26.51 5.07 0.62
CA LEU A 144 -26.24 4.43 1.90
C LEU A 144 -24.85 4.81 2.39
N THR A 145 -24.76 5.21 3.67
CA THR A 145 -23.48 5.39 4.35
C THR A 145 -23.49 4.63 5.67
N LEU A 146 -22.53 3.72 5.86
CA LEU A 146 -22.42 2.88 7.06
C LEU A 146 -20.97 2.83 7.54
N GLY A 147 -20.74 3.10 8.83
CA GLY A 147 -19.38 3.05 9.40
C GLY A 147 -18.37 4.00 8.75
N GLY A 148 -18.83 5.02 8.01
CA GLY A 148 -17.99 5.98 7.29
C GLY A 148 -17.65 5.60 5.85
N TYR A 149 -18.29 4.55 5.31
CA TYR A 149 -18.18 4.10 3.92
C TYR A 149 -19.46 4.36 3.16
#